data_AF-A0A2D5T5B9-F1
#
_entry.id   AF-A0A2D5T5B9-F1
#
_cell.length_a   1.000
_cell.length_b   1.000
_cell.length_c   1.000
_cell.angle_alpha   90.00
_cell.angle_beta   90.00
_cell.angle_gamma   90.00
#
_symmetry.space_group_name_H-M   'P 1'
#
loop_
_entity.id
_entity.type
_entity.pdbx_description
1 polymer ?
#
loop_
_entity_poly.entity_id
_entity_poly.type
_entity_poly.pdbx_seq_one_letter_code
_entity_poly.pdbx_strand_id
1 'polypeptide(L)' 'MSKNNNENLTQLVHDARKPLNQISMNSEIIKLLAEKPGSHEQVIESANAIIKASKECSELLQKLVEQGTSE' A
#
# COMPACT_ATOMS: atom_id res chain seq x y z
N MET A 1 4.99 -14.32 -29.00
CA MET A 1 5.27 -13.12 -28.19
C MET A 1 4.63 -13.30 -26.81
N SER A 2 5.23 -14.09 -25.90
CA SER A 2 4.58 -14.47 -24.62
C SER A 2 5.44 -14.25 -23.38
N LYS A 3 6.59 -13.55 -23.48
CA LYS A 3 7.45 -13.24 -22.32
C LYS A 3 7.00 -11.99 -21.53
N ASN A 4 6.27 -11.05 -22.16
CA ASN A 4 5.99 -9.74 -21.56
C ASN A 4 4.90 -9.72 -20.47
N ASN A 5 3.95 -10.67 -20.48
CA ASN A 5 2.81 -10.61 -19.55
C ASN A 5 3.21 -10.97 -18.12
N ASN A 6 4.15 -11.90 -17.94
CA ASN A 6 4.58 -12.37 -16.63
C ASN A 6 5.51 -11.36 -15.92
N GLU A 7 6.34 -10.65 -16.69
CA GLU A 7 7.18 -9.56 -16.19
C GLU A 7 6.34 -8.35 -15.75
N ASN A 8 5.25 -8.04 -16.47
CA ASN A 8 4.32 -6.97 -16.10
C ASN A 8 3.54 -7.28 -14.82
N LEU A 9 3.01 -8.51 -14.70
CA LEU A 9 2.33 -8.97 -13.50
C LEU A 9 3.26 -8.96 -12.28
N THR A 10 4.50 -9.42 -12.45
CA THR A 10 5.51 -9.41 -11.38
C THR A 10 5.79 -7.99 -10.89
N GLN A 11 5.90 -7.02 -11.81
CA GLN A 11 6.11 -5.62 -11.47
C GLN A 11 4.91 -5.03 -10.72
N LEU A 12 3.69 -5.30 -11.17
CA LEU A 12 2.48 -4.82 -10.48
C LEU A 12 2.32 -5.41 -9.07
N VAL A 13 2.63 -6.69 -8.88
CA VAL A 13 2.64 -7.31 -7.55
C VAL A 13 3.69 -6.67 -6.65
N HIS A 14 4.89 -6.40 -7.19
CA HIS A 14 5.93 -5.67 -6.46
C HIS A 14 5.46 -4.26 -6.06
N ASP A 15 4.82 -3.55 -6.98
CA ASP A 15 4.31 -2.21 -6.73
C ASP A 15 3.20 -2.20 -5.68
N ALA A 16 2.31 -3.20 -5.68
CA ALA A 16 1.26 -3.36 -4.67
C ALA A 16 1.80 -3.68 -3.26
N ARG A 17 2.99 -4.30 -3.15
CA ARG A 17 3.63 -4.53 -1.83
C ARG A 17 4.07 -3.24 -1.15
N LYS A 18 4.43 -2.20 -1.92
CA LYS A 18 4.89 -0.93 -1.37
C LYS A 18 3.85 -0.24 -0.46
N PRO A 19 2.60 0.01 -0.90
CA PRO A 19 1.59 0.57 -0.02
C PRO A 19 1.20 -0.37 1.12
N LEU A 20 1.21 -1.69 0.94
CA LEU A 20 0.96 -2.65 2.03
C LEU A 20 2.00 -2.52 3.17
N ASN A 21 3.27 -2.36 2.81
CA ASN A 21 4.34 -2.12 3.77
C ASN A 21 4.17 -0.77 4.48
N GLN A 22 3.76 0.27 3.74
CA GLN A 22 3.47 1.58 4.33
C GLN A 22 2.31 1.51 5.32
N ILE A 23 1.23 0.76 5.02
CA ILE A 23 0.12 0.55 5.94
C ILE A 23 0.61 -0.11 7.23
N SER A 24 1.38 -1.19 7.10
CA SER A 24 1.90 -1.95 8.25
C SER A 24 2.82 -1.09 9.13
N MET A 25 3.80 -0.42 8.51
CA MET A 25 4.73 0.45 9.21
C MET A 25 4.03 1.61 9.92
N ASN A 26 3.13 2.33 9.24
CA ASN A 26 2.42 3.44 9.88
C ASN A 26 1.48 2.96 11.00
N SER A 27 0.93 1.75 10.89
CA SER A 27 0.13 1.16 11.97
C SER A 27 0.98 0.87 13.21
N GLU A 28 2.20 0.37 13.03
CA GLU A 28 3.16 0.19 14.13
C GLU A 28 3.59 1.53 14.72
N ILE A 29 3.83 2.55 13.90
CA ILE A 29 4.13 3.91 14.36
C ILE A 29 2.99 4.46 15.22
N ILE A 30 1.73 4.32 14.79
CA ILE A 30 0.57 4.75 15.59
C ILE A 30 0.54 4.06 16.95
N LYS A 31 0.83 2.76 17.02
CA LYS A 31 0.90 2.04 18.31
C LYS A 31 1.93 2.68 19.25
N LEU A 32 3.12 2.99 18.74
CA LEU A 32 4.17 3.65 19.54
C LEU A 32 3.79 5.07 19.95
N LEU A 33 3.17 5.83 19.04
CA LEU A 33 2.76 7.20 19.31
C LEU A 33 1.61 7.27 20.32
N ALA A 34 0.69 6.30 20.33
CA ALA A 34 -0.44 6.27 21.27
C ALA A 34 0.01 6.22 22.74
N GLU A 35 1.18 5.66 23.02
CA GLU A 35 1.78 5.60 24.37
C GLU A 35 2.56 6.87 24.73
N LYS A 36 2.85 7.74 23.75
CA LYS A 36 3.67 8.94 23.92
C LYS A 36 2.79 10.19 24.12
N PRO A 37 2.88 10.89 25.26
CA PRO A 37 2.17 12.16 25.44
C PRO A 37 2.57 13.21 24.39
N GLY A 38 1.61 13.98 23.89
CA GLY A 38 1.84 15.08 22.93
C GLY A 38 2.07 14.66 21.48
N SER A 39 1.82 13.40 21.12
CA SER A 39 2.02 12.85 19.77
C SER A 39 0.79 12.95 18.85
N HIS A 40 -0.29 13.62 19.27
CA HIS A 40 -1.59 13.59 18.59
C HIS A 40 -1.51 13.93 17.09
N GLU A 41 -0.75 14.96 16.74
CA GLU A 41 -0.55 15.37 15.34
C GLU A 41 0.16 14.29 14.53
N GLN A 42 1.20 13.67 15.10
CA GLN A 42 1.94 12.58 14.47
C GLN A 42 1.07 11.31 14.26
N VAL A 43 0.11 11.07 15.16
CA VAL A 43 -0.89 10.00 15.00
C VAL A 43 -1.79 10.30 13.82
N ILE A 44 -2.27 11.54 13.69
CA ILE A 44 -3.10 11.97 12.56
C ILE A 44 -2.33 11.86 11.24
N GLU A 45 -1.07 12.31 11.21
CA GLU A 45 -0.20 12.19 10.03
C GLU A 45 -0.02 10.73 9.61
N SER A 46 0.28 9.85 10.56
CA SER A 46 0.45 8.41 10.31
C SER A 46 -0.86 7.77 9.83
N ALA A 47 -2.00 8.17 10.39
CA ALA A 47 -3.31 7.68 9.96
C ALA A 47 -3.64 8.14 8.53
N ASN A 48 -3.33 9.39 8.19
CA ASN A 48 -3.48 9.91 6.83
C ASN A 48 -2.59 9.16 5.83
N ALA A 49 -1.36 8.80 6.22
CA ALA A 49 -0.47 7.98 5.42
C ALA A 49 -1.05 6.58 5.16
N ILE A 50 -1.66 5.94 6.17
CA ILE A 50 -2.37 4.66 6.01
C ILE A 50 -3.53 4.80 5.02
N ILE A 51 -4.34 5.85 5.14
CA ILE A 51 -5.48 6.08 4.23
C ILE A 51 -4.99 6.25 2.78
N LYS A 52 -3.92 7.03 2.57
CA LYS A 52 -3.32 7.22 1.25
C LYS A 52 -2.81 5.91 0.68
N ALA A 53 -2.02 5.16 1.45
CA ALA A 53 -1.48 3.87 1.03
C ALA A 53 -2.59 2.84 0.75
N SER A 54 -3.67 2.85 1.53
CA SER A 54 -4.83 1.97 1.30
C SER A 54 -5.50 2.24 -0.05
N LYS A 55 -5.68 3.53 -0.41
CA LYS A 55 -6.22 3.93 -1.72
C LYS A 55 -5.29 3.50 -2.86
N GLU A 56 -3.99 3.80 -2.74
CA GLU A 56 -2.99 3.40 -3.73
C GLU A 56 -2.94 1.87 -3.90
N CYS A 57 -3.03 1.12 -2.80
CA CYS A 57 -3.10 -0.34 -2.85
C CYS A 57 -4.34 -0.82 -3.62
N SER A 58 -5.51 -0.23 -3.34
CA SER A 58 -6.75 -0.57 -4.05
C SER A 58 -6.65 -0.33 -5.55
N GLU A 59 -6.04 0.79 -5.96
CA GLU A 59 -5.84 1.12 -7.38
C GLU A 59 -4.88 0.14 -8.08
N LEU A 60 -3.80 -0.27 -7.40
CA LEU A 60 -2.86 -1.25 -7.92
C LEU A 60 -3.47 -2.65 -8.05
N LEU A 61 -4.29 -3.05 -7.06
CA LEU A 61 -5.05 -4.30 -7.11
C LEU A 61 -6.09 -4.29 -8.25
N GLN A 62 -6.76 -3.16 -8.48
CA GLN A 62 -7.68 -3.02 -9.61
C GLN A 62 -6.94 -3.20 -10.96
N LYS A 63 -5.77 -2.58 -11.12
CA LYS A 63 -4.92 -2.76 -12.32
C LYS A 63 -4.47 -4.22 -12.51
N LEU A 64 -4.15 -4.91 -11.41
CA LEU A 64 -3.81 -6.34 -11.43
C LEU A 64 -4.97 -7.19 -11.95
N VAL A 65 -6.19 -6.91 -11.49
CA VAL A 65 -7.40 -7.58 -11.98
C VAL A 65 -7.61 -7.31 -13.45
N GLU A 66 -7.58 -6.04 -13.88
CA GLU A 66 -7.79 -5.64 -15.27
C GLU A 66 -6.80 -6.31 -16.23
N GLN A 67 -5.53 -6.42 -15.85
CA GLN A 67 -4.52 -7.14 -16.65
C GLN A 67 -4.71 -8.66 -16.62
N GLY A 68 -5.12 -9.22 -15.48
CA GLY A 68 -5.35 -10.66 -15.32
C GLY A 68 -6.64 -11.17 -15.97
N THR A 69 -7.66 -10.32 -16.12
CA THR A 69 -8.94 -10.64 -16.78
C THR A 69 -8.98 -10.29 -18.25
N SER A 70 -7.93 -9.68 -18.79
CA SER A 70 -7.77 -9.43 -20.23
C SER A 70 -7.30 -10.72 -20.92
N GLU A 71 -8.12 -11.77 -20.87
CA GLU A 71 -8.02 -12.98 -21.70
C GLU A 71 -9.11 -12.97 -22.79
#